data_AF-A0A412KWL9-F1
#
_entry.id   AF-A0A412KWL9-F1
#
_cell.length_a   1.000
_cell.length_b   1.000
_cell.length_c   1.000
_cell.angle_alpha   90.00
_cell.angle_beta   90.00
_cell.angle_gamma   90.00
#
_symmetry.space_group_name_H-M   'P 1'
#
loop_
_entity.id
_entity.type
_entity.pdbx_description
1 polymer ?
#
loop_
_entity_poly.entity_id
_entity_poly.type
_entity_poly.pdbx_seq_one_letter_code
_entity_poly.pdbx_strand_id
1 'polypeptide(L)' 'MKKNFYLDILLIICILVCGITGIVLDFHLFGGMGRAGKELFSNIHTWSGYIMLAAIVLHLAWHWKWLKAAARQLGK' A
#
# COMPACT_ATOMS: atom_id res chain seq x y z
N MET A 1 -12.31 -15.85 9.96
CA MET A 1 -10.90 -15.89 9.48
C MET A 1 -10.76 -16.04 7.96
N LYS A 2 -11.62 -16.78 7.23
CA LYS A 2 -11.36 -17.11 5.81
C LYS A 2 -11.57 -15.99 4.76
N LYS A 3 -12.40 -14.96 5.01
CA LYS A 3 -12.71 -13.92 4.00
C LYS A 3 -11.64 -12.80 3.90
N ASN A 4 -10.80 -12.64 4.91
CA ASN A 4 -9.91 -11.47 5.04
C ASN A 4 -8.51 -11.72 4.44
N PHE A 5 -8.15 -12.98 4.24
CA PHE A 5 -6.81 -13.36 3.77
C PHE A 5 -6.46 -12.79 2.39
N TYR A 6 -7.42 -12.71 1.47
CA TYR A 6 -7.21 -12.12 0.16
C TYR A 6 -6.97 -10.61 0.22
N LEU A 7 -7.65 -9.91 1.13
CA LEU A 7 -7.44 -8.48 1.33
C LEU A 7 -6.06 -8.20 1.91
N ASP A 8 -5.60 -9.04 2.83
CA ASP A 8 -4.28 -8.93 3.44
C ASP A 8 -3.16 -9.18 2.40
N ILE A 9 -3.31 -10.19 1.54
CA ILE A 9 -2.39 -10.41 0.41
C ILE A 9 -2.39 -9.21 -0.54
N LEU A 10 -3.58 -8.72 -0.91
CA LEU A 10 -3.70 -7.54 -1.78
C LEU A 10 -2.98 -6.33 -1.16
N LEU A 11 -3.16 -6.10 0.13
CA LEU A 11 -2.48 -5.04 0.87
C LEU A 11 -0.97 -5.17 0.82
N ILE A 12 -0.44 -6.37 1.07
CA ILE A 12 1.01 -6.62 1.02
C ILE A 12 1.56 -6.31 -0.38
N ILE A 13 0.88 -6.77 -1.43
CA ILE A 13 1.30 -6.51 -2.81
C ILE A 13 1.27 -4.99 -3.10
N CYS A 14 0.19 -4.30 -2.75
CA CYS A 14 0.07 -2.87 -2.99
C CYS A 14 1.12 -2.06 -2.20
N ILE A 15 1.42 -2.43 -0.95
CA ILE A 15 2.47 -1.79 -0.15
C ILE A 15 3.83 -1.96 -0.80
N LEU A 16 4.16 -3.18 -1.24
CA LEU A 16 5.44 -3.44 -1.91
C LEU A 16 5.56 -2.68 -3.23
N VAL A 17 4.52 -2.72 -4.08
CA VAL A 17 4.51 -2.01 -5.37
C VAL A 17 4.60 -0.50 -5.16
N CYS A 18 3.76 0.08 -4.31
CA CYS A 18 3.74 1.51 -4.02
C CYS A 18 5.06 1.97 -3.38
N GLY A 19 5.61 1.18 -2.44
CA GLY A 19 6.89 1.47 -1.80
C GLY A 19 8.07 1.43 -2.78
N ILE A 20 8.18 0.38 -3.60
CA ILE A 20 9.24 0.23 -4.60
C ILE A 20 9.15 1.35 -5.64
N THR A 21 7.96 1.62 -6.17
CA THR A 21 7.79 2.71 -7.16
C THR A 21 8.06 4.08 -6.57
N GLY A 22 7.75 4.31 -5.29
CA GLY A 22 8.10 5.53 -4.56
C GLY A 22 9.61 5.73 -4.49
N ILE A 23 10.36 4.69 -4.08
CA ILE A 23 11.83 4.71 -4.06
C ILE A 23 12.39 5.00 -5.47
N VAL A 24 11.84 4.36 -6.51
CA VAL A 24 12.26 4.60 -7.90
C VAL A 24 12.03 6.05 -8.32
N LEU A 25 10.89 6.65 -7.93
CA LEU A 25 10.56 8.04 -8.25
C LEU A 25 11.46 9.03 -7.49
N ASP A 26 11.64 8.85 -6.18
CA ASP A 26 12.44 9.74 -5.32
C ASP A 26 13.89 9.81 -5.80
N PHE A 27 14.50 8.64 -6.05
CA PHE A 27 15.89 8.55 -6.49
C PHE A 27 16.04 8.62 -8.02
N HIS A 28 14.96 8.90 -8.77
CA HIS A 28 14.95 9.03 -10.22
C HIS A 28 15.58 7.81 -10.95
N LEU A 29 15.33 6.59 -10.46
CA LEU A 29 15.93 5.33 -10.92
C LEU A 29 15.27 4.80 -12.19
N PHE A 30 15.16 5.64 -13.22
CA PHE A 30 14.43 5.31 -14.46
C PHE A 30 15.26 4.54 -15.49
N GLY A 31 16.51 4.15 -15.19
CA GLY A 31 17.34 3.34 -16.10
C GLY A 31 17.55 3.97 -17.48
N GLY A 32 17.59 5.31 -17.58
CA GLY A 32 17.73 6.01 -18.86
C GLY A 32 16.43 6.19 -19.66
N MET A 33 15.28 5.70 -19.18
CA MET A 33 13.97 5.86 -19.84
C MET A 33 13.44 7.30 -19.86
N GLY A 34 14.13 8.24 -19.20
CA GLY A 34 13.80 9.66 -19.17
C GLY A 34 12.37 9.93 -18.72
N ARG A 35 11.66 10.79 -19.46
CA ARG A 35 10.29 11.22 -19.12
C ARG A 35 9.26 10.08 -19.18
N ALA A 36 9.43 9.14 -20.11
CA ALA A 36 8.54 7.97 -20.23
C ALA A 36 8.64 7.06 -19.00
N GLY A 37 9.86 6.83 -18.48
CA GLY A 37 10.07 6.09 -17.24
C GLY A 37 9.39 6.77 -16.05
N LYS A 38 9.60 8.08 -15.89
CA LYS A 38 8.95 8.86 -14.82
C LYS A 38 7.43 8.72 -14.85
N GLU A 39 6.82 8.83 -16.03
CA GLU A 39 5.37 8.72 -16.19
C GLU A 39 4.86 7.32 -15.86
N LEU A 40 5.55 6.27 -16.33
CA LEU A 40 5.22 4.88 -16.03
C LEU A 40 5.20 4.61 -14.52
N PHE A 41 6.30 4.95 -13.82
CA PHE A 41 6.40 4.71 -12.38
C PHE A 41 5.43 5.60 -11.60
N SER A 42 5.20 6.85 -12.04
CA SER A 42 4.23 7.76 -11.42
C SER A 42 2.80 7.21 -11.52
N ASN A 43 2.42 6.66 -12.67
CA ASN A 43 1.11 6.05 -12.86
C ASN A 43 0.93 4.82 -11.99
N ILE A 44 1.92 3.92 -11.96
CA ILE A 44 1.89 2.72 -11.10
C ILE A 44 1.82 3.12 -9.62
N HIS A 45 2.64 4.08 -9.19
CA HIS A 45 2.66 4.56 -7.81
C HIS A 45 1.30 5.15 -7.40
N THR A 46 0.73 6.04 -8.22
CA THR A 46 -0.54 6.70 -7.93
C THR A 46 -1.68 5.70 -7.81
N TRP A 47 -1.84 4.81 -8.80
CA TRP A 47 -2.94 3.84 -8.80
C TRP A 47 -2.77 2.76 -7.73
N SER A 48 -1.55 2.27 -7.51
CA SER A 48 -1.29 1.33 -6.41
C SER A 48 -1.55 1.99 -5.05
N GLY A 49 -1.22 3.28 -4.89
CA GLY A 49 -1.55 4.07 -3.71
C GLY A 49 -3.05 4.21 -3.46
N TYR A 50 -3.85 4.48 -4.49
CA TYR A 50 -5.31 4.54 -4.35
C TYR A 50 -5.92 3.19 -3.96
N ILE A 51 -5.47 2.09 -4.59
CA ILE A 51 -5.93 0.74 -4.25
C ILE A 51 -5.51 0.39 -2.82
N MET A 52 -4.26 0.72 -2.43
CA MET A 52 -3.75 0.51 -1.08
C MET A 52 -4.59 1.25 -0.04
N LEU A 53 -4.91 2.53 -0.27
CA LEU A 53 -5.72 3.34 0.64
C LEU A 53 -7.10 2.70 0.85
N ALA A 54 -7.78 2.33 -0.24
CA ALA A 54 -9.08 1.66 -0.15
C ALA A 54 -9.00 0.33 0.61
N ALA A 55 -7.96 -0.47 0.33
CA ALA A 55 -7.75 -1.75 1.00
C ALA A 55 -7.42 -1.59 2.50
N ILE A 56 -6.65 -0.57 2.90
CA ILE A 56 -6.36 -0.26 4.31
C ILE A 56 -7.65 0.09 5.05
N VAL A 57 -8.49 0.95 4.45
CA VAL A 57 -9.77 1.34 5.06
C VAL A 57 -10.65 0.11 5.29
N LEU A 58 -10.77 -0.75 4.29
CA LEU A 58 -11.53 -2.00 4.41
C LEU A 58 -10.94 -2.94 5.47
N HIS A 59 -9.61 -3.07 5.51
CA HIS A 59 -8.92 -3.92 6.49
C HIS A 59 -9.18 -3.43 7.92
N LEU A 60 -9.02 -2.13 8.18
CA LEU A 60 -9.29 -1.56 9.51
C LEU A 60 -10.76 -1.71 9.90
N ALA A 61 -11.69 -1.52 8.97
CA ALA A 61 -13.12 -1.71 9.21
C ALA A 61 -13.44 -3.17 9.60
N TRP A 62 -12.89 -4.15 8.88
CA TRP A 62 -13.07 -5.57 9.20
C TRP A 62 -12.39 -6.00 10.49
N HIS A 63 -11.25 -5.39 10.82
CA HIS A 63 -10.44 -5.71 12.00
C HIS A 63 -10.71 -4.77 13.19
N TRP A 64 -11.82 -4.03 13.19
CA TRP A 64 -12.14 -3.01 14.21
C TRP A 64 -12.08 -3.52 15.66
N LYS A 65 -12.51 -4.76 15.91
CA LYS A 65 -12.43 -5.36 17.25
C LYS A 65 -10.99 -5.55 17.72
N TRP A 66 -10.11 -6.01 16.82
CA TRP A 66 -8.68 -6.14 17.09
C TRP A 66 -8.03 -4.77 17.27
N LEU A 67 -8.36 -3.80 16.42
CA LEU A 67 -7.80 -2.45 16.51
C LEU A 67 -8.09 -1.80 17.87
N LYS A 68 -9.33 -1.93 18.38
CA LYS A 68 -9.70 -1.45 19.72
C LYS A 68 -8.91 -2.16 20.83
N ALA A 69 -8.63 -3.45 20.68
CA ALA A 69 -7.84 -4.20 21.64
C ALA A 69 -6.36 -3.75 21.62
N ALA A 70 -5.78 -3.60 20.43
CA ALA A 70 -4.41 -3.10 20.24
C ALA A 70 -4.25 -1.68 20.82
N ALA A 71 -5.19 -0.77 20.54
CA ALA A 71 -5.17 0.59 21.08
C ALA A 71 -5.22 0.62 22.62
N ARG A 72 -6.00 -0.28 23.24
CA ARG A 72 -6.04 -0.41 24.71
C ARG A 72 -4.74 -0.94 25.30
N GLN A 73 -3.97 -1.73 24.56
CA GLN A 73 -2.67 -2.24 25.01
C GLN A 73 -1.58 -1.17 24.98
N LEU A 74 -1.62 -0.26 24.00
CA LEU A 74 -0.66 0.84 23.88
C LEU A 74 -0.81 1.92 24.97
N GLY A 75 -2.00 2.04 25.57
CA GLY A 75 -2.28 3.00 26.65
C GLY A 75 -2.03 2.47 28.07
N LYS A 76 -1.52 1.25 28.20
CA LYS A 76 -1.05 0.68 29.48
C LYS A 76 0.46 0.79 29.56
#